data_AF-A0A2G1Y9W5-F1
#
_entry.id   AF-A0A2G1Y9W5-F1
#
_cell.length_a   1.000
_cell.length_b   1.000
_cell.length_c   1.000
_cell.angle_alpha   90.00
_cell.angle_beta   90.00
_cell.angle_gamma   90.00
#
_symmetry.space_group_name_H-M   'P 1'
#
loop_
_entity.id
_entity.type
_entity.pdbx_description
1 polymer ?
#
loop_
_entity_poly.entity_id
_entity_poly.type
_entity_poly.pdbx_seq_one_letter_code
_entity_poly.pdbx_strand_id
1 'polypeptide(L)'
;MSSYKEKLSILSEMIAFAKVDNVVKDVEYNFLLGVAAQLGIERNIFDSLFEKKVEHRIPKSQADRILQFHRLVLLMNIDGEQQEVEVNRLHNFGLGMGLSLYAIERVLSIMHQYPNKVIPPHVLIDIFKAQYN
;
A
#
# COMPACT_ATOMS: atom_id res chain seq x y z
N MET A 1 -3.30 16.74 -7.10
CA MET A 1 -2.75 16.63 -5.73
C MET A 1 -3.82 16.00 -4.84
N SER A 2 -3.46 14.97 -4.08
CA SER A 2 -4.37 14.34 -3.11
C SER A 2 -4.75 15.31 -2.00
N SER A 3 -6.01 15.28 -1.57
CA SER A 3 -6.48 16.14 -0.47
C SER A 3 -5.83 15.74 0.87
N TYR A 4 -5.79 16.64 1.85
CA TYR A 4 -5.25 16.31 3.18
C TYR A 4 -5.95 15.08 3.80
N LYS A 5 -7.28 15.01 3.70
CA LYS A 5 -8.07 13.86 4.18
C LYS A 5 -7.72 12.56 3.46
N GLU A 6 -7.44 12.62 2.16
CA GLU A 6 -7.03 11.47 1.36
C GLU A 6 -5.64 10.97 1.75
N LYS A 7 -4.70 11.87 2.06
CA LYS A 7 -3.37 11.50 2.61
C LYS A 7 -3.49 10.78 3.95
N LEU A 8 -4.35 11.27 4.85
CA LEU A 8 -4.63 10.59 6.12
C LEU A 8 -5.28 9.23 5.92
N SER A 9 -6.21 9.12 4.96
CA SER A 9 -6.83 7.84 4.61
C SER A 9 -5.81 6.83 4.08
N ILE A 10 -4.90 7.27 3.20
CA ILE A 10 -3.79 6.44 2.68
C ILE A 10 -2.96 5.88 3.84
N LEU A 11 -2.52 6.73 4.76
CA LEU A 11 -1.71 6.29 5.90
C LEU A 11 -2.50 5.38 6.85
N SER A 12 -3.76 5.71 7.11
CA SER A 12 -4.63 4.88 7.95
C SER A 12 -4.85 3.49 7.34
N GLU A 13 -4.95 3.37 6.02
CA GLU A 13 -5.03 2.10 5.32
C GLU A 13 -3.75 1.28 5.48
N MET A 14 -2.59 1.91 5.30
CA MET A 14 -1.30 1.25 5.44
C MET A 14 -1.05 0.79 6.90
N ILE A 15 -1.43 1.60 7.89
CA ILE A 15 -1.38 1.22 9.31
C ILE A 15 -2.30 0.03 9.57
N ALA A 16 -3.52 0.04 9.03
CA ALA A 16 -4.45 -1.07 9.15
C ALA A 16 -3.89 -2.35 8.52
N PHE A 17 -3.19 -2.24 7.39
CA PHE A 17 -2.49 -3.35 6.74
C PHE A 17 -1.37 -3.91 7.65
N ALA A 18 -0.50 -3.07 8.19
CA ALA A 18 0.60 -3.51 9.06
C ALA A 18 0.13 -4.14 10.39
N LYS A 19 -1.01 -3.70 10.95
CA LYS A 19 -1.56 -4.20 12.22
C LYS A 19 -2.24 -5.58 12.09
N VAL A 20 -1.57 -6.60 11.55
CA VAL A 20 -2.13 -7.98 11.49
C VAL A 20 -2.38 -8.53 12.92
N ASP A 21 -1.42 -8.35 13.83
CA ASP A 21 -1.50 -8.83 15.23
C ASP A 21 -1.53 -7.69 16.26
N ASN A 22 -2.04 -6.52 15.85
CA ASN A 22 -2.03 -5.29 16.66
C ASN A 22 -0.63 -4.76 17.01
N VAL A 23 0.42 -5.35 16.43
CA VAL A 23 1.82 -4.94 16.56
C VAL A 23 2.31 -4.50 15.17
N VAL A 24 3.05 -3.40 15.13
CA VAL A 24 3.76 -2.93 13.94
C VAL A 24 5.25 -3.01 14.26
N LYS A 25 6.02 -3.71 13.43
CA LYS A 25 7.48 -3.86 13.59
C LYS A 25 8.18 -2.53 13.35
N ASP A 26 9.36 -2.32 13.93
CA ASP A 26 10.12 -1.08 13.77
C ASP A 26 10.44 -0.75 12.30
N VAL A 27 10.73 -1.78 11.49
CA VAL A 27 10.98 -1.63 10.05
C VAL A 27 9.75 -1.12 9.30
N GLU A 28 8.56 -1.62 9.64
CA GLU A 28 7.29 -1.18 9.07
C GLU A 28 6.94 0.24 9.51
N TYR A 29 7.12 0.56 10.81
CA TYR A 29 6.90 1.91 11.32
C TYR A 29 7.78 2.93 10.61
N ASN A 30 9.07 2.64 10.44
CA ASN A 30 10.00 3.53 9.75
C ASN A 30 9.60 3.75 8.28
N PHE A 31 9.11 2.71 7.61
CA PHE A 31 8.58 2.83 6.26
C PHE A 31 7.32 3.71 6.21
N LEU A 32 6.36 3.46 7.09
CA LEU A 32 5.14 4.25 7.20
C LEU A 32 5.44 5.73 7.49
N LEU A 33 6.40 6.01 8.37
CA LEU A 33 6.87 7.36 8.67
C LEU A 33 7.51 8.02 7.44
N GLY A 34 8.29 7.26 6.66
CA GLY A 34 8.84 7.72 5.38
C GLY A 34 7.75 8.11 4.38
N VAL A 35 6.69 7.30 4.27
CA VAL A 35 5.53 7.62 3.42
C VAL A 35 4.78 8.85 3.95
N ALA A 36 4.61 8.99 5.27
CA ALA A 36 4.01 10.17 5.87
C ALA A 36 4.77 11.45 5.51
N ALA A 37 6.11 11.42 5.60
CA ALA A 37 6.97 12.53 5.19
C ALA A 37 6.81 12.88 3.70
N GLN A 38 6.77 11.88 2.81
CA GLN A 38 6.53 12.09 1.37
C GLN A 38 5.15 12.71 1.08
N LEU A 39 4.14 12.37 1.88
CA LEU A 39 2.81 12.96 1.78
C LEU A 39 2.73 14.36 2.44
N GLY A 40 3.79 14.80 3.13
CA GLY A 40 3.81 16.06 3.87
C GLY A 40 2.93 16.03 5.12
N ILE A 41 2.86 14.87 5.79
CA ILE A 41 2.16 14.68 7.06
C ILE A 41 3.21 14.69 8.18
N GLU A 42 3.01 15.55 9.17
CA GLU A 42 3.88 15.64 10.34
C GLU A 42 3.82 14.36 11.18
N ARG A 43 4.94 14.04 11.84
CA ARG A 43 5.07 12.82 12.65
C ARG A 43 4.01 12.72 13.76
N ASN A 44 3.73 13.80 14.48
CA ASN A 44 2.69 13.84 15.51
C ASN A 44 1.29 13.48 14.99
N ILE A 45 0.95 13.94 13.78
CA ILE A 45 -0.32 13.62 13.12
C ILE A 45 -0.33 12.16 12.72
N PHE A 46 0.75 11.70 12.07
CA PHE A 46 0.93 10.30 11.69
C PHE A 46 0.82 9.35 12.89
N ASP A 47 1.51 9.63 14.00
CA ASP A 47 1.47 8.83 15.21
C ASP A 47 0.04 8.78 15.79
N SER A 48 -0.72 9.87 15.67
CA SER A 48 -2.12 9.89 16.12
C SER A 48 -3.05 8.99 15.28
N LEU A 49 -2.66 8.58 14.07
CA LEU A 49 -3.44 7.67 13.21
C LEU A 49 -3.45 6.23 13.73
N PHE A 50 -2.57 5.87 14.65
CA PHE A 50 -2.56 4.54 15.27
C PHE A 50 -3.75 4.31 16.20
N GLU A 51 -4.32 5.40 16.74
CA GLU A 51 -5.42 5.37 17.70
C GLU A 51 -6.74 5.89 17.10
N LYS A 52 -6.65 6.83 16.14
CA LYS A 52 -7.82 7.50 15.57
C LYS A 52 -8.35 6.77 14.34
N LYS A 53 -9.67 6.58 14.30
CA LYS A 53 -10.36 6.17 13.07
C LYS A 53 -10.44 7.34 12.11
N VAL A 54 -9.90 7.16 10.91
CA VAL A 54 -10.06 8.10 9.79
C VAL A 54 -11.10 7.56 8.83
N GLU A 55 -11.88 8.46 8.23
CA GLU A 55 -12.78 8.10 7.14
C GLU A 55 -11.98 7.54 5.97
N HIS A 56 -12.27 6.29 5.59
CA HIS A 56 -11.65 5.66 4.43
C HIS A 56 -12.10 6.35 3.13
N ARG A 57 -11.13 6.77 2.34
CA ARG A 57 -11.30 7.47 1.06
C ARG A 57 -10.43 6.80 0.01
N ILE A 58 -11.06 6.19 -0.98
CA ILE A 58 -10.38 5.60 -2.13
C ILE A 58 -9.72 6.73 -2.95
N PRO A 59 -8.43 6.57 -3.36
CA PRO A 59 -7.78 7.56 -4.20
C PRO A 59 -8.55 7.80 -5.51
N LYS A 60 -8.62 9.06 -5.94
CA LYS A 60 -9.52 9.44 -7.04
C LYS A 60 -9.07 8.89 -8.39
N SER A 61 -7.79 9.03 -8.72
CA SER A 61 -7.26 8.62 -10.02
C SER A 61 -6.81 7.16 -9.98
N GLN A 62 -6.86 6.50 -11.13
CA GLN A 62 -6.34 5.14 -11.27
C GLN A 62 -4.83 5.08 -10.95
N ALA A 63 -4.07 6.09 -11.37
CA ALA A 63 -2.65 6.20 -11.05
C ALA A 63 -2.38 6.28 -9.55
N ASP A 64 -3.19 7.04 -8.80
CA ASP A 64 -3.06 7.14 -7.35
C ASP A 64 -3.40 5.82 -6.65
N ARG A 65 -4.38 5.06 -7.17
CA ARG A 65 -4.73 3.72 -6.66
C ARG A 65 -3.61 2.72 -6.90
N ILE A 66 -2.99 2.75 -8.09
CA ILE A 66 -1.82 1.91 -8.42
C ILE A 66 -0.65 2.26 -7.50
N LEU A 67 -0.39 3.55 -7.28
CA LEU A 67 0.66 4.00 -6.37
C LEU A 67 0.38 3.55 -4.93
N GLN A 68 -0.88 3.61 -4.48
CA GLN A 68 -1.25 3.13 -3.16
C GLN A 68 -1.06 1.62 -3.03
N PHE A 69 -1.49 0.85 -4.02
CA PHE A 69 -1.26 -0.58 -4.08
C PHE A 69 0.23 -0.93 -4.07
N HIS A 70 1.06 -0.18 -4.79
CA HIS A 70 2.51 -0.34 -4.76
C HIS A 70 3.10 -0.15 -3.35
N ARG A 71 2.63 0.87 -2.61
CA ARG A 71 3.06 1.08 -1.22
C ARG A 71 2.71 -0.10 -0.32
N LEU A 72 1.55 -0.72 -0.52
CA LEU A 72 1.15 -1.92 0.24
C LEU A 72 2.01 -3.15 -0.15
N VAL A 73 2.34 -3.31 -1.43
CA VAL A 73 3.28 -4.35 -1.89
C VAL A 73 4.66 -4.16 -1.25
N LEU A 74 5.17 -2.93 -1.18
CA LEU A 74 6.45 -2.63 -0.52
C LEU A 74 6.40 -2.92 0.98
N LEU A 75 5.33 -2.48 1.65
CA LEU A 75 5.14 -2.69 3.09
C LEU A 75 5.11 -4.18 3.44
N MET A 76 4.35 -4.99 2.69
CA MET A 76 4.27 -6.45 2.87
C MET A 76 5.62 -7.17 2.74
N ASN A 77 6.56 -6.63 1.96
CA ASN A 77 7.82 -7.31 1.66
C ASN A 77 9.01 -6.75 2.44
N ILE A 78 8.79 -5.78 3.35
CA ILE A 78 9.89 -5.03 3.95
C ILE A 78 10.72 -5.84 4.95
N ASP A 79 10.11 -6.80 5.63
CA ASP A 79 10.78 -7.70 6.57
C ASP A 79 11.23 -9.02 5.92
N GLY A 80 10.88 -9.24 4.65
CA GLY A 80 11.21 -10.43 3.88
C GLY A 80 10.34 -11.67 4.17
N GLU A 81 9.41 -11.59 5.13
CA GLU A 81 8.62 -12.72 5.63
C GLU A 81 7.16 -12.61 5.21
N GLN A 82 6.89 -12.92 3.95
CA GLN A 82 5.52 -12.88 3.44
C GLN A 82 4.67 -14.04 3.98
N GLN A 83 3.54 -13.71 4.59
CA GLN A 83 2.53 -14.68 5.00
C GLN A 83 1.34 -14.70 4.04
N GLU A 84 0.68 -15.86 3.91
CA GLU A 84 -0.52 -16.02 3.06
C GLU A 84 -1.64 -15.05 3.47
N VAL A 85 -1.78 -14.76 4.77
CA VAL A 85 -2.75 -13.79 5.28
C VAL A 85 -2.49 -12.38 4.72
N GLU A 86 -1.24 -11.97 4.57
CA GLU A 86 -0.89 -10.65 4.04
C GLU A 86 -1.13 -10.56 2.54
N VAL A 87 -0.84 -11.63 1.80
CA VAL A 87 -1.16 -11.75 0.37
C VAL A 87 -2.66 -11.61 0.15
N ASN A 88 -3.47 -12.34 0.93
CA ASN A 88 -4.94 -12.27 0.85
C ASN A 88 -5.46 -10.87 1.22
N ARG A 89 -4.88 -10.21 2.23
CA ARG A 89 -5.24 -8.82 2.59
C ARG A 89 -4.89 -7.85 1.47
N LEU A 90 -3.68 -7.94 0.91
CA LEU A 90 -3.23 -7.09 -0.19
C LEU A 90 -4.16 -7.23 -1.40
N HIS A 91 -4.52 -8.46 -1.74
CA HIS A 91 -5.49 -8.76 -2.79
C HIS A 91 -6.83 -8.06 -2.53
N ASN A 92 -7.37 -8.17 -1.32
CA ASN A 92 -8.62 -7.52 -0.93
C ASN A 92 -8.56 -5.99 -0.97
N PHE A 93 -7.44 -5.39 -0.53
CA PHE A 93 -7.22 -3.94 -0.66
C PHE A 93 -7.19 -3.49 -2.12
N GLY A 94 -6.50 -4.25 -2.98
CA GLY A 94 -6.47 -3.99 -4.43
C GLY A 94 -7.88 -3.97 -5.04
N LEU A 95 -8.68 -5.01 -4.75
CA LEU A 95 -10.07 -5.09 -5.20
C LEU A 95 -10.94 -3.95 -4.65
N GLY A 96 -10.78 -3.61 -3.36
CA GLY A 96 -11.51 -2.52 -2.71
C GLY A 96 -11.22 -1.14 -3.33
N MET A 97 -10.02 -0.94 -3.87
CA MET A 97 -9.67 0.25 -4.65
C MET A 97 -10.20 0.21 -6.10
N GLY A 98 -10.80 -0.90 -6.53
CA GLY A 98 -11.28 -1.10 -7.91
C GLY A 98 -10.15 -1.40 -8.90
N LEU A 99 -9.02 -1.93 -8.42
CA LEU A 99 -7.98 -2.47 -9.29
C LEU A 99 -8.43 -3.83 -9.84
N SER A 100 -8.02 -4.15 -11.06
CA SER A 100 -8.43 -5.40 -11.68
C SER A 100 -7.79 -6.61 -11.00
N LEU A 101 -8.60 -7.65 -10.80
CA LEU A 101 -8.17 -8.97 -10.33
C LEU A 101 -6.95 -9.48 -11.11
N TYR A 102 -6.98 -9.45 -12.44
CA TYR A 102 -5.88 -9.95 -13.25
C TYR A 102 -4.56 -9.19 -13.02
N ALA A 103 -4.60 -7.86 -12.86
CA ALA A 103 -3.40 -7.07 -12.62
C ALA A 103 -2.85 -7.31 -11.20
N ILE A 104 -3.72 -7.43 -10.20
CA ILE A 104 -3.34 -7.77 -8.83
C ILE A 104 -2.61 -9.13 -8.82
N GLU A 105 -3.23 -10.16 -9.40
CA GLU A 105 -2.64 -11.50 -9.51
C GLU A 105 -1.31 -11.48 -10.28
N ARG A 106 -1.23 -10.68 -11.35
CA ARG A 106 0.02 -10.52 -12.10
C ARG A 106 1.12 -9.93 -11.23
N VAL A 107 0.83 -8.89 -10.46
CA VAL A 107 1.79 -8.27 -9.53
C VAL A 107 2.26 -9.29 -8.49
N LEU A 108 1.33 -10.00 -7.84
CA LEU A 108 1.65 -11.04 -6.87
C LEU A 108 2.49 -12.16 -7.49
N SER A 109 2.22 -12.55 -8.73
CA SER A 109 3.01 -13.57 -9.41
C SER A 109 4.43 -13.09 -9.73
N ILE A 110 4.58 -11.90 -10.34
CA ILE A 110 5.89 -11.45 -10.82
C ILE A 110 6.81 -10.94 -9.71
N MET A 111 6.28 -10.55 -8.54
CA MET A 111 7.12 -10.00 -7.46
C MET A 111 8.22 -10.99 -7.05
N HIS A 112 7.96 -12.29 -7.14
CA HIS A 112 8.92 -13.36 -6.87
C HIS A 112 10.12 -13.39 -7.82
N GLN A 113 10.08 -12.64 -8.93
CA GLN A 113 11.17 -12.50 -9.89
C GLN A 113 12.12 -11.34 -9.55
N TYR A 114 11.80 -10.52 -8.55
CA TYR A 114 12.59 -9.36 -8.14
C TYR A 114 13.28 -9.59 -6.80
N PRO A 115 14.49 -9.04 -6.61
CA PRO A 115 15.16 -9.03 -5.31
C PRO A 115 14.25 -8.41 -4.23
N ASN A 116 14.18 -9.05 -3.07
CA ASN A 116 13.31 -8.63 -1.95
C ASN A 116 11.84 -8.46 -2.33
N LYS A 117 11.40 -9.06 -3.44
CA LYS A 117 10.04 -8.93 -4.00
C LYS A 117 9.62 -7.48 -4.28
N VAL A 118 10.60 -6.58 -4.46
CA VAL A 118 10.38 -5.16 -4.75
C VAL A 118 10.21 -4.96 -6.25
N ILE A 119 8.97 -4.72 -6.68
CA ILE A 119 8.67 -4.44 -8.08
C ILE A 119 8.97 -2.96 -8.40
N PRO A 120 9.73 -2.66 -9.47
CA PRO A 120 9.95 -1.30 -9.92
C PRO A 120 8.64 -0.60 -10.36
N PRO A 121 8.47 0.71 -10.11
CA PRO A 121 7.24 1.42 -10.46
C PRO A 121 6.82 1.30 -11.93
N HIS A 122 7.77 1.29 -12.88
CA HIS A 122 7.47 1.19 -14.31
C HIS A 122 6.78 -0.14 -14.66
N VAL A 123 7.21 -1.25 -14.04
CA VAL A 123 6.63 -2.58 -14.27
C VAL A 123 5.18 -2.63 -13.81
N LEU A 124 4.86 -2.01 -12.65
CA LEU A 124 3.49 -1.89 -12.16
C LEU A 124 2.62 -1.11 -13.14
N ILE A 125 3.11 0.03 -13.61
CA ILE A 125 2.40 0.86 -14.59
C ILE A 125 2.11 0.05 -15.86
N ASP A 126 3.06 -0.74 -16.34
CA ASP A 126 2.88 -1.56 -17.54
C ASP A 126 1.83 -2.66 -17.35
N ILE A 127 1.82 -3.35 -16.20
CA ILE A 127 0.79 -4.35 -15.87
C ILE A 127 -0.60 -3.73 -15.88
N PHE A 128 -0.77 -2.58 -15.22
CA PHE A 128 -2.07 -1.94 -15.11
C PHE A 128 -2.51 -1.24 -16.40
N LYS A 129 -1.58 -0.83 -17.27
CA LYS A 129 -1.89 -0.29 -18.61
C LYS A 129 -2.32 -1.38 -19.60
N ALA A 130 -1.71 -2.56 -19.54
CA ALA A 130 -2.00 -3.67 -20.44
C ALA A 130 -3.46 -4.16 -20.37
N GLN A 131 -4.23 -3.74 -19.37
CA GLN A 131 -5.64 -4.09 -19.22
C GLN A 131 -6.60 -3.15 -19.96
N TYR A 132 -6.11 -2.01 -20.43
CA TYR A 132 -6.90 -1.02 -21.16
C TYR A 132 -6.69 -1.12 -22.67
N ASN A 133 -5.92 -2.11 -23.12
CA ASN A 133 -5.62 -2.40 -24.52
C ASN A 133 -6.31 -3.69 -24.97
#